data_AF-A0A813F6J1-F1
#
_entry.id   AF-A0A813F6J1-F1
#
_cell.length_a   1.000
_cell.length_b   1.000
_cell.length_c   1.000
_cell.angle_alpha   90.00
_cell.angle_beta   90.00
_cell.angle_gamma   90.00
#
_symmetry.space_group_name_H-M   'P 1'
#
loop_
_entity.id
_entity.type
_entity.pdbx_description
1 polymer ?
#
loop_
_entity_poly.entity_id
_entity_poly.type
_entity_poly.pdbx_seq_one_letter_code
_entity_poly.pdbx_strand_id
1 'polypeptide(L)'
;AHERMRRSDTSDRILYRSDFDKYVLVANFENRGWIRSTNDEDWQVYWASVHNVRQLFNPDANGGRRLRENQVVNHFPNHYELTRK
;
A
#
# COMPACT_ATOMS: atom_id res chain seq x y z
N ALA A 1 9.41 37.59 -14.28
CA ALA A 1 8.07 36.96 -14.38
C ALA A 1 8.25 35.53 -14.88
N HIS A 2 7.33 34.62 -14.56
CA HIS A 2 7.39 33.16 -14.74
C HIS A 2 8.06 32.38 -13.61
N GLU A 3 7.51 32.62 -12.42
CA GLU A 3 6.94 31.60 -11.54
C GLU A 3 7.00 30.18 -12.13
N ARG A 4 8.00 29.41 -11.71
CA ARG A 4 7.99 27.95 -11.84
C ARG A 4 6.78 27.47 -11.06
N MET A 5 5.68 27.25 -11.77
CA MET A 5 4.50 26.58 -11.27
C MET A 5 4.96 25.31 -10.55
N ARG A 6 4.93 25.33 -9.21
CA ARG A 6 5.13 24.16 -8.37
C ARG A 6 4.13 23.13 -8.88
N ARG A 7 4.61 22.09 -9.58
CA ARG A 7 3.84 20.86 -9.78
C ARG A 7 3.26 20.51 -8.41
N SER A 8 1.97 20.19 -8.36
CA SER A 8 1.32 19.84 -7.10
C SER A 8 2.16 18.80 -6.37
N ASP A 9 2.67 19.19 -5.20
CA ASP A 9 3.65 18.47 -4.37
C ASP A 9 3.16 17.10 -3.86
N THR A 10 1.95 16.71 -4.27
CA THR A 10 1.28 15.46 -3.95
C THR A 10 1.52 14.37 -4.98
N SER A 11 1.85 14.69 -6.24
CA SER A 11 2.04 13.68 -7.30
C SER A 11 3.32 12.86 -7.16
N ASP A 12 4.32 13.34 -6.40
CA ASP A 12 5.58 12.62 -6.16
C ASP A 12 5.62 11.92 -4.79
N ARG A 13 4.57 12.06 -3.96
CA ARG A 13 4.54 11.49 -2.62
C ARG A 13 3.96 10.09 -2.65
N ILE A 14 4.67 9.15 -2.01
CA ILE A 14 4.20 7.78 -1.84
C ILE A 14 2.94 7.76 -0.96
N LEU A 15 1.91 7.12 -1.47
CA LEU A 15 0.66 6.82 -0.79
C LEU A 15 0.75 5.45 -0.12
N TYR A 16 0.39 5.41 1.16
CA TYR A 16 0.35 4.17 1.94
C TYR A 16 -1.06 3.81 2.41
N ARG A 17 -1.32 2.51 2.53
CA ARG A 17 -2.47 1.94 3.24
C ARG A 17 -1.97 1.00 4.34
N SER A 18 -2.78 0.84 5.39
CA SER A 18 -2.50 -0.11 6.45
C SER A 18 -3.81 -0.65 7.01
N ASP A 19 -3.88 -1.96 7.22
CA ASP A 19 -4.97 -2.60 7.99
C ASP A 19 -4.86 -2.36 9.48
N PHE A 20 -3.73 -1.78 9.92
CA PHE A 20 -3.39 -1.61 11.32
C PHE A 20 -3.02 -0.17 11.62
N ASP A 21 -3.56 0.38 12.69
CA ASP A 21 -3.16 1.68 13.26
C ASP A 21 -2.14 1.47 14.38
N LYS A 22 -1.08 0.72 14.08
CA LYS A 22 0.06 0.56 15.00
C LYS A 22 0.95 1.79 14.89
N TYR A 23 1.18 2.48 16.00
CA TYR A 23 1.98 3.72 16.04
C TYR A 23 3.33 3.58 15.33
N VAL A 24 4.05 2.48 15.57
CA VAL A 24 5.36 2.22 14.93
C VAL A 24 5.28 2.18 13.40
N LEU A 25 4.16 1.75 12.81
CA LEU A 25 3.97 1.76 11.37
C LEU A 25 3.60 3.17 10.89
N VAL A 26 2.59 3.79 11.52
CA VAL A 26 2.07 5.11 11.13
C VAL A 26 3.16 6.17 11.23
N ALA A 27 3.85 6.27 12.36
CA ALA A 27 4.93 7.23 12.57
C ALA A 27 6.10 7.00 11.60
N ASN A 28 6.39 5.74 11.24
CA ASN A 28 7.44 5.39 10.29
C ASN A 28 7.12 5.85 8.86
N PHE A 29 5.85 5.76 8.45
CA PHE A 29 5.38 6.25 7.16
C PHE A 29 5.35 7.78 7.13
N GLU A 30 4.83 8.42 8.18
CA GLU A 30 4.78 9.89 8.30
C GLU A 30 6.18 10.51 8.30
N ASN A 31 7.15 9.91 9.01
CA ASN A 31 8.55 10.36 9.02
C ASN A 31 9.24 10.23 7.65
N ARG A 32 8.72 9.39 6.74
CA ARG A 32 9.17 9.30 5.34
C ARG A 32 8.46 10.29 4.42
N GLY A 33 7.54 11.10 4.95
CA GLY A 33 6.69 12.00 4.16
C GLY A 33 5.62 11.27 3.34
N TRP A 34 5.33 10.00 3.65
CA TRP A 34 4.28 9.26 2.97
C TRP A 34 2.90 9.75 3.43
N ILE A 35 1.93 9.72 2.52
CA ILE A 35 0.57 10.17 2.78
C ILE A 35 -0.34 8.95 2.88
N ARG A 36 -1.22 8.92 3.89
CA ARG A 36 -2.24 7.87 3.98
C ARG A 36 -3.21 8.03 2.81
N SER A 37 -3.41 6.96 2.04
CA SER A 37 -4.38 6.96 0.96
C SER A 37 -5.81 7.03 1.50
N THR A 38 -6.64 7.82 0.83
CA THR A 38 -8.09 7.93 1.07
C THR A 38 -8.91 7.06 0.12
N ASN A 39 -8.27 6.39 -0.85
CA ASN A 39 -8.91 5.57 -1.88
C ASN A 39 -8.34 4.14 -1.84
N ASP A 40 -9.22 3.14 -1.93
CA ASP A 40 -8.85 1.74 -1.88
C ASP A 40 -8.03 1.26 -3.10
N GLU A 41 -8.06 1.99 -4.21
CA GLU A 41 -7.33 1.66 -5.44
C GLU A 41 -6.05 2.49 -5.66
N ASP A 42 -5.93 3.65 -5.02
CA ASP A 42 -4.83 4.60 -5.26
C ASP A 42 -3.82 4.57 -4.11
N TRP A 43 -2.85 3.67 -4.21
CA TRP A 43 -1.80 3.49 -3.23
C TRP A 43 -0.57 2.85 -3.88
N GLN A 44 0.61 3.03 -3.29
CA GLN A 44 1.84 2.35 -3.71
C GLN A 44 2.31 1.32 -2.70
N VAL A 45 2.14 1.58 -1.40
CA VAL A 45 2.50 0.63 -0.34
C VAL A 45 1.28 0.26 0.49
N TYR A 46 1.00 -1.03 0.65
CA TYR A 46 -0.07 -1.50 1.53
C TYR A 46 0.47 -2.46 2.58
N TRP A 47 0.41 -2.03 3.83
CA TRP A 47 0.69 -2.87 4.99
C TRP A 47 -0.56 -3.68 5.36
N ALA A 48 -0.72 -4.80 4.69
CA ALA A 48 -1.89 -5.66 4.77
C ALA A 48 -1.77 -6.73 5.86
N SER A 49 -2.92 -7.15 6.36
CA SER A 49 -3.10 -8.33 7.21
C SER A 49 -2.99 -9.62 6.40
N VAL A 50 -2.69 -10.74 7.08
CA VAL A 50 -2.66 -12.07 6.45
C VAL A 50 -3.97 -12.40 5.73
N HIS A 51 -5.11 -12.00 6.30
CA HIS A 51 -6.42 -12.18 5.68
C HIS A 51 -6.52 -11.43 4.35
N ASN A 52 -6.22 -10.14 4.34
CA ASN A 52 -6.34 -9.31 3.13
C ASN A 52 -5.30 -9.67 2.07
N VAL A 53 -4.09 -10.09 2.46
CA VAL A 53 -3.08 -10.63 1.54
C VAL A 53 -3.62 -11.85 0.81
N ARG A 54 -4.27 -12.78 1.53
CA ARG A 54 -4.87 -13.97 0.91
C ARG A 54 -5.95 -13.59 -0.09
N GLN A 55 -6.78 -12.58 0.21
CA GLN A 55 -7.80 -12.10 -0.71
C GLN A 55 -7.19 -11.39 -1.93
N LEU A 56 -6.14 -10.59 -1.75
CA LEU A 56 -5.44 -9.87 -2.83
C LEU A 56 -4.81 -10.81 -3.86
N PHE A 57 -4.27 -11.95 -3.42
CA PHE A 57 -3.65 -12.94 -4.29
C PHE A 57 -4.59 -14.07 -4.70
N ASN A 58 -5.84 -14.09 -4.21
CA ASN A 58 -6.82 -15.08 -4.63
C ASN A 58 -7.42 -14.68 -6.00
N PRO A 59 -7.21 -15.47 -7.06
CA PRO A 59 -7.72 -15.16 -8.40
C PRO A 59 -9.25 -15.04 -8.46
N ASP A 60 -9.97 -15.71 -7.55
CA ASP A 60 -11.43 -15.78 -7.53
C ASP A 60 -12.07 -14.75 -6.57
N ALA A 61 -11.29 -14.12 -5.68
CA ALA A 61 -11.85 -13.41 -4.51
C ALA A 61 -12.44 -12.02 -4.77
N ASN A 62 -12.09 -11.31 -5.85
CA ASN A 62 -12.54 -9.92 -6.04
C ASN A 62 -12.35 -9.45 -7.49
N GLY A 63 -13.06 -10.06 -8.44
CA GLY A 63 -13.11 -9.58 -9.83
C GLY A 63 -11.74 -9.39 -10.50
N GLY A 64 -10.71 -10.13 -10.08
CA GLY A 64 -9.37 -10.06 -10.63
C GLY A 64 -8.63 -8.74 -10.40
N ARG A 65 -8.82 -8.03 -9.28
CA ARG A 65 -7.99 -6.85 -8.92
C ARG A 65 -6.54 -7.25 -8.61
N ARG A 66 -5.79 -7.50 -9.68
CA ARG A 66 -4.35 -7.75 -9.67
C ARG A 66 -3.62 -6.48 -9.23
N LEU A 67 -2.57 -6.64 -8.43
CA LEU A 67 -1.70 -5.54 -8.08
C LEU A 67 -1.16 -4.86 -9.35
N ARG A 68 -1.19 -3.53 -9.36
CA ARG A 68 -0.56 -2.70 -10.39
C ARG A 68 0.95 -2.77 -10.24
N GLU A 69 1.70 -2.42 -11.29
CA GLU A 69 3.17 -2.46 -11.28
C GLU A 69 3.79 -1.57 -10.17
N ASN A 70 3.10 -0.49 -9.80
CA ASN A 70 3.53 0.43 -8.75
C ASN A 70 3.03 0.06 -7.34
N GLN A 71 2.37 -1.10 -7.16
CA GLN A 71 1.78 -1.52 -5.90
C GLN A 71 2.60 -2.63 -5.23
N VAL A 72 2.93 -2.41 -3.96
CA VAL A 72 3.71 -3.33 -3.13
C VAL A 72 2.95 -3.64 -1.84
N VAL A 73 2.96 -4.92 -1.45
CA VAL A 73 2.39 -5.43 -0.20
C VAL A 73 3.48 -6.09 0.65
N ASN A 74 3.29 -6.10 1.96
CA ASN A 74 4.26 -6.60 2.96
C ASN A 74 4.36 -8.14 3.08
N HIS A 75 3.69 -8.91 2.22
CA HIS A 75 3.67 -10.37 2.27
C HIS A 75 3.73 -10.99 0.87
N PHE A 76 4.45 -12.11 0.74
CA PHE A 76 4.41 -12.93 -0.47
C PHE A 76 3.14 -13.79 -0.53
N PRO A 77 2.64 -14.15 -1.74
CA PRO A 77 1.42 -14.95 -1.91
C PRO A 77 1.44 -16.28 -1.14
N ASN A 78 2.59 -16.95 -1.13
CA ASN A 78 2.80 -18.27 -0.54
C ASN A 78 3.30 -18.22 0.92
N HIS A 79 3.32 -17.05 1.57
CA HIS A 79 3.87 -16.94 2.93
C HIS A 79 3.18 -17.88 3.92
N TYR A 80 1.86 -18.06 3.80
CA TYR A 80 1.10 -18.91 4.71
C TYR A 80 1.49 -20.39 4.61
N GLU A 81 1.80 -20.88 3.42
CA GLU A 81 2.21 -22.28 3.20
C GLU A 81 3.61 -22.54 3.77
N LEU A 82 4.50 -21.56 3.65
CA LEU A 82 5.91 -21.69 4.02
C LEU A 82 6.19 -21.47 5.51
N THR A 83 5.33 -20.75 6.23
CA THR A 83 5.60 -20.33 7.62
C THR A 83 4.78 -21.06 8.67
N ARG A 84 4.00 -22.09 8.30
CA ARG A 84 3.30 -22.92 9.28
C ARG A 84 4.27 -23.92 9.92
N LYS A 85 4.06 -24.16 11.21
CA LYS A 85 4.78 -25.20 11.99
C LYS A 85 4.34 -26.59 11.58
#